data_AF-A0A2T8HHW4-F1
#
_entry.id   AF-A0A2T8HHW4-F1
#
_cell.length_a   1.000
_cell.length_b   1.000
_cell.length_c   1.000
_cell.angle_alpha   90.00
_cell.angle_beta   90.00
_cell.angle_gamma   90.00
#
_symmetry.space_group_name_H-M   'P 1'
#
loop_
_entity.id
_entity.type
_entity.pdbx_description
1 polymer ?
#
loop_
_entity_poly.entity_id
_entity_poly.type
_entity_poly.pdbx_seq_one_letter_code
_entity_poly.pdbx_strand_id
1 'polypeptide(L)'
;MQTPHELYQHLVQNFHHYSIKELVNLNNDLVRNASWGTQKAAFRTAVLNSLARKGVNLSRIISHDDGFTTVQLVAVELGEDNTLIPLAC
;
A
#
# COMPACT_ATOMS: atom_id res chain seq x y z
N MET A 1 8.67 -19.54 13.54
CA MET A 1 7.99 -19.06 12.31
C MET A 1 7.25 -17.79 12.68
N GLN A 2 7.45 -16.70 11.94
CA GLN A 2 6.72 -15.46 12.19
C GLN A 2 5.31 -15.59 11.61
N THR A 3 4.29 -15.29 12.40
CA THR A 3 2.90 -15.30 11.94
C THR A 3 2.66 -14.13 10.98
N PRO A 4 1.66 -14.21 10.09
CA PRO A 4 1.29 -13.08 9.22
C PRO A 4 0.99 -11.78 10.00
N HIS A 5 0.48 -11.90 11.22
CA HIS A 5 0.23 -10.77 12.11
C HIS A 5 1.52 -10.11 12.61
N GLU A 6 2.46 -10.91 13.12
CA GLU A 6 3.77 -10.40 13.56
C GLU A 6 4.56 -9.78 12.42
N LEU A 7 4.48 -10.34 11.21
CA LEU A 7 5.07 -9.75 10.01
C LEU A 7 4.45 -8.37 9.72
N TYR A 8 3.13 -8.29 9.71
CA TYR A 8 2.43 -7.02 9.48
C TYR A 8 2.82 -5.95 10.50
N GLN A 9 2.85 -6.30 11.79
CA GLN A 9 3.25 -5.37 12.85
C GLN A 9 4.68 -4.86 12.66
N HIS A 10 5.62 -5.77 12.38
CA HIS A 10 7.02 -5.42 12.11
C HIS A 10 7.15 -4.50 10.89
N LEU A 11 6.40 -4.75 9.82
CA LEU A 11 6.40 -3.91 8.63
C LEU A 11 5.86 -2.49 8.90
N VAL A 12 4.76 -2.38 9.64
CA VAL A 12 4.18 -1.07 10.00
C VAL A 12 5.14 -0.25 10.86
N GLN A 13 5.86 -0.89 11.79
CA GLN A 13 6.90 -0.22 12.58
C GLN A 13 8.05 0.30 11.70
N ASN A 14 8.55 -0.53 10.78
CA ASN A 14 9.62 -0.12 9.87
C ASN A 14 9.18 1.01 8.93
N PHE A 15 7.97 0.95 8.41
CA PHE A 15 7.40 1.97 7.51
C PHE A 15 7.07 3.29 8.20
N HIS A 16 7.09 3.35 9.53
CA HIS A 16 6.91 4.60 10.25
C HIS A 16 7.95 5.65 9.84
N HIS A 17 9.20 5.22 9.64
CA HIS A 17 10.33 6.08 9.28
C HIS A 17 10.39 6.45 7.79
N TYR A 18 9.57 5.82 6.95
CA TYR A 18 9.57 6.06 5.51
C TYR A 18 8.78 7.34 5.20
N SER A 19 9.27 8.12 4.24
CA SER A 19 8.53 9.21 3.63
C SER A 19 7.36 8.69 2.78
N ILE A 20 6.38 9.56 2.49
CA ILE A 20 5.27 9.23 1.59
C ILE A 20 5.80 8.78 0.22
N LYS A 21 6.82 9.46 -0.32
CA LYS A 21 7.43 9.13 -1.61
C LYS A 21 8.06 7.72 -1.61
N GLU A 22 8.78 7.36 -0.55
CA GLU A 22 9.35 6.01 -0.43
C GLU A 22 8.26 4.94 -0.37
N LEU A 23 7.17 5.18 0.37
CA LEU A 23 6.04 4.26 0.44
C LEU A 23 5.32 4.12 -0.91
N VAL A 24 5.16 5.21 -1.67
CA VAL A 24 4.62 5.18 -3.04
C VAL A 24 5.52 4.34 -3.96
N ASN A 25 6.82 4.56 -3.92
CA ASN A 25 7.78 3.78 -4.69
C ASN A 25 7.71 2.29 -4.33
N LEU A 26 7.58 1.97 -3.04
CA LEU A 26 7.46 0.60 -2.56
C LEU A 26 6.15 -0.07 -3.03
N ASN A 27 5.00 0.64 -3.00
CA ASN A 27 3.77 0.12 -3.60
C ASN A 27 3.97 -0.18 -5.10
N ASN A 28 4.61 0.72 -5.83
CA ASN A 28 4.80 0.56 -7.27
C ASN A 28 5.74 -0.59 -7.61
N ASP A 29 6.80 -0.78 -6.83
CA ASP A 29 7.67 -1.95 -6.96
C ASP A 29 6.91 -3.24 -6.64
N LEU A 30 6.12 -3.27 -5.55
CA LEU A 30 5.26 -4.40 -5.22
C LEU A 30 4.30 -4.75 -6.37
N VAL A 31 3.71 -3.76 -7.04
CA VAL A 31 2.80 -3.98 -8.16
C VAL A 31 3.55 -4.55 -9.38
N ARG A 32 4.69 -3.96 -9.75
CA ARG A 32 5.44 -4.28 -10.98
C ARG A 32 6.30 -5.54 -10.87
N ASN A 33 6.81 -5.85 -9.68
CA ASN A 33 7.79 -6.90 -9.48
C ASN A 33 7.11 -8.19 -8.99
N ALA A 34 7.31 -9.29 -9.72
CA ALA A 34 6.79 -10.61 -9.35
C ALA A 34 7.57 -11.28 -8.20
N SER A 35 8.75 -10.77 -7.86
CA SER A 35 9.71 -11.40 -6.94
C SER A 35 9.30 -11.38 -5.46
N TRP A 36 8.27 -10.60 -5.10
CA TRP A 36 7.79 -10.49 -3.71
C TRP A 36 7.04 -11.73 -3.19
N GLY A 37 6.74 -12.69 -4.07
CA GLY A 37 6.18 -13.99 -3.70
C GLY A 37 4.84 -13.90 -2.95
N THR A 38 4.58 -14.91 -2.11
CA THR A 38 3.29 -15.09 -1.40
C THR A 38 3.01 -14.04 -0.34
N GLN A 39 4.02 -13.30 0.13
CA GLN A 39 3.87 -12.27 1.16
C GLN A 39 3.50 -10.89 0.59
N LYS A 40 3.51 -10.73 -0.74
CA LYS A 40 3.19 -9.47 -1.44
C LYS A 40 1.92 -8.78 -0.92
N ALA A 41 0.87 -9.54 -0.63
CA ALA A 41 -0.39 -9.00 -0.11
C ALA A 41 -0.23 -8.37 1.29
N ALA A 42 0.50 -9.03 2.20
CA ALA A 42 0.77 -8.51 3.54
C ALA A 42 1.64 -7.25 3.49
N PHE A 43 2.67 -7.26 2.65
CA PHE A 43 3.54 -6.09 2.42
C PHE A 43 2.75 -4.90 1.88
N ARG A 44 1.95 -5.12 0.83
CA ARG A 44 1.15 -4.05 0.24
C ARG A 44 0.12 -3.50 1.23
N THR A 45 -0.50 -4.36 2.04
CA THR A 45 -1.44 -3.93 3.09
C THR A 45 -0.74 -3.05 4.13
N ALA A 46 0.47 -3.40 4.56
CA ALA A 46 1.25 -2.58 5.48
C ALA A 46 1.65 -1.22 4.86
N VAL A 47 2.03 -1.19 3.57
CA VAL A 47 2.34 0.05 2.86
C VAL A 47 1.12 0.98 2.79
N LEU A 48 -0.04 0.46 2.38
CA LEU A 48 -1.27 1.25 2.28
C LEU A 48 -1.74 1.77 3.65
N ASN A 49 -1.64 0.96 4.70
CA ASN A 49 -1.93 1.42 6.06
C ASN A 49 -0.97 2.54 6.50
N SER A 50 0.32 2.42 6.20
CA SER A 50 1.30 3.47 6.54
C SER A 50 1.05 4.77 5.76
N LEU A 51 0.62 4.68 4.51
CA LEU A 51 0.21 5.85 3.71
C LEU A 51 -1.04 6.52 4.31
N ALA A 52 -2.09 5.75 4.61
CA ALA A 52 -3.31 6.27 5.25
C ALA A 52 -3.02 6.94 6.60
N ARG A 53 -2.15 6.34 7.44
CA ARG A 53 -1.71 6.91 8.72
C ARG A 53 -0.95 8.23 8.57
N LYS A 54 -0.31 8.46 7.41
CA LYS A 54 0.36 9.72 7.07
C LYS A 54 -0.57 10.72 6.38
N GLY A 55 -1.89 10.48 6.40
CA GLY A 55 -2.90 11.39 5.86
C GLY A 55 -3.07 11.30 4.35
N VAL A 56 -2.51 10.26 3.70
CA VAL A 56 -2.64 10.07 2.25
C VAL A 56 -4.04 9.54 1.94
N ASN A 57 -4.73 10.19 1.01
CA ASN A 57 -6.05 9.79 0.56
C ASN A 57 -5.95 8.63 -0.45
N LEU A 58 -6.52 7.48 -0.07
CA LEU A 58 -6.51 6.24 -0.87
C LEU A 58 -7.82 6.00 -1.64
N SER A 59 -8.78 6.92 -1.58
CA SER A 59 -10.14 6.73 -2.11
C SER A 59 -10.18 6.39 -3.61
N ARG A 60 -9.17 6.78 -4.39
CA ARG A 60 -9.13 6.45 -5.83
C ARG A 60 -8.70 5.02 -6.14
N ILE A 61 -8.17 4.29 -5.16
CA ILE A 61 -7.73 2.89 -5.32
C ILE A 61 -8.47 1.91 -4.41
N ILE A 62 -9.29 2.42 -3.48
CA ILE A 62 -10.11 1.63 -2.57
C ILE A 62 -11.58 1.88 -2.90
N SER A 63 -12.32 0.80 -3.16
CA SER A 63 -13.75 0.81 -3.39
C SER A 63 -14.44 -0.06 -2.34
N HIS A 64 -15.66 0.31 -1.98
CA HIS A 64 -16.51 -0.42 -1.06
C HIS A 64 -17.80 -0.79 -1.80
N ASP A 65 -18.08 -2.08 -1.94
CA ASP A 65 -19.24 -2.59 -2.67
C ASP A 65 -19.83 -3.77 -1.89
N ASP A 66 -21.11 -3.70 -1.55
CA ASP A 66 -21.87 -4.76 -0.87
C ASP A 66 -21.17 -5.41 0.34
N GLY A 67 -20.52 -4.58 1.18
CA GLY A 67 -19.82 -5.03 2.39
C GLY A 67 -18.40 -5.56 2.15
N PHE A 68 -17.91 -5.52 0.91
CA PHE A 68 -16.55 -5.87 0.54
C PHE A 68 -15.72 -4.64 0.24
N THR A 69 -14.48 -4.61 0.74
CA THR A 69 -13.48 -3.61 0.36
C THR A 69 -12.59 -4.19 -0.74
N THR A 70 -12.61 -3.57 -1.92
CA THR A 70 -11.73 -3.93 -3.04
C THR A 70 -10.64 -2.88 -3.19
N VAL A 71 -9.39 -3.32 -3.17
CA VAL A 71 -8.22 -2.46 -3.38
C VAL A 71 -7.59 -2.79 -4.73
N GLN A 72 -7.63 -1.85 -5.67
CA GLN A 72 -7.07 -2.01 -7.01
C GLN A 72 -5.57 -2.28 -6.94
N LEU A 73 -5.06 -3.30 -7.63
CA LEU A 73 -3.63 -3.62 -7.69
C LEU A 73 -2.97 -2.86 -8.85
N VAL A 74 -2.74 -1.56 -8.66
CA VAL A 74 -2.21 -0.65 -9.68
C VAL A 74 -1.05 0.17 -9.14
N ALA A 75 -0.14 0.57 -10.04
CA ALA A 75 0.87 1.57 -9.73
C ALA A 75 0.18 2.92 -9.52
N VAL A 76 0.74 3.76 -8.67
CA VAL A 76 0.16 5.03 -8.26
C VAL A 76 1.20 6.13 -8.24
N GLU A 77 0.73 7.36 -8.30
CA GLU A 77 1.51 8.55 -7.99
C GLU A 77 0.83 9.38 -6.91
N LEU A 78 1.60 10.26 -6.26
CA LEU A 78 1.05 11.24 -5.34
C LEU A 78 0.56 12.44 -6.14
N GLY A 79 -0.75 12.61 -6.22
CA GLY A 79 -1.38 13.76 -6.84
C GLY A 79 -1.55 14.93 -5.88
N GLU A 80 -2.34 15.90 -6.33
CA GLU A 80 -2.77 17.03 -5.51
C GLU A 80 -3.57 16.56 -4.28
N ASP A 81 -3.60 17.40 -3.25
CA ASP A 81 -4.31 17.13 -1.99
C ASP A 81 -3.94 15.80 -1.31
N ASN A 82 -2.66 15.40 -1.42
CA ASN A 82 -2.12 14.19 -0.81
C ASN A 82 -2.91 12.92 -1.21
N THR A 83 -3.45 12.89 -2.43
CA THR A 83 -4.27 11.77 -2.93
C THR A 83 -3.45 10.85 -3.82
N LEU A 84 -3.56 9.53 -3.63
CA LEU A 84 -2.99 8.57 -4.58
C LEU A 84 -3.84 8.50 -5.82
N ILE A 85 -3.20 8.68 -6.98
CA ILE A 85 -3.84 8.58 -8.28
C ILE A 85 -3.30 7.32 -8.97
N PRO A 86 -4.18 6.41 -9.46
CA PRO A 86 -3.76 5.32 -10.33
C PRO A 86 -2.99 5.83 -11.55
N LEU A 87 -1.82 5.26 -11.80
CA LEU A 87 -1.17 5.37 -13.10
C LEU A 87 -1.90 4.40 -14.02
N ALA A 88 -2.67 4.93 -14.98
CA ALA A 88 -3.35 4.12 -15.98
C ALA A 88 -2.34 3.18 -16.67
N CYS A 89 -2.71 1.90 -16.80
CA CYS A 89 -1.97 0.94 -17.62
C CYS A 89 -2.24 1.17 -19.10
#